data_AF-A0A8T5PNZ0-F1
#
_entry.id   AF-A0A8T5PNZ0-F1
#
_cell.length_a   1.000
_cell.length_b   1.000
_cell.length_c   1.000
_cell.angle_alpha   90.00
_cell.angle_beta   90.00
_cell.angle_gamma   90.00
#
_symmetry.space_group_name_H-M   'P 1'
#
loop_
_entity.id
_entity.type
_entity.pdbx_description
1 polymer ?
#
loop_
_entity_poly.entity_id
_entity_poly.type
_entity_poly.pdbx_seq_one_letter_code
_entity_poly.pdbx_strand_id
1 'polypeptide(L)'
;MTVKITYFVHGTTTDNENHIATGWNHGELSELGIKQAKELGKLVADKKFDVVFCSDLKRAVDSAKLGFDGYKIIQDKRLRECNYGDWNGAEGEKVYAYPCLEKAFPNGESYHDVEKRVRDFLKMLKEKYDEKHIAIVAHKAPQLALDVVLDGKTWEQAIKEDWRKTGKWRPGWEYEINPNIIIKKSTLEGEGVFANRDFKKGEVVIKWNTDTTLTKEEVDNLPEKEKRYAFPSGGKFILQQSPAKYVNHSCDPNTKVVDNNSDVALRDIKKGEEITSDYSDSFIPGQTMACTCGSKKCRGIVENKR
;
A
#
# COMPACT_ATOMS: atom_id res chain seq x y z
N MET A 1 4.60 16.64 -4.26
CA MET A 1 5.72 15.72 -4.51
C MET A 1 5.47 14.39 -3.82
N THR A 2 4.65 13.55 -4.46
CA THR A 2 4.29 12.18 -4.05
C THR A 2 4.19 11.36 -5.33
N VAL A 3 4.72 10.13 -5.34
CA VAL A 3 4.48 9.18 -6.43
C VAL A 3 3.31 8.28 -6.05
N LYS A 4 2.25 8.27 -6.85
CA LYS A 4 1.14 7.33 -6.68
C LYS A 4 1.44 6.05 -7.45
N ILE A 5 1.15 4.90 -6.85
CA ILE A 5 1.37 3.59 -7.46
C ILE A 5 0.08 2.79 -7.38
N THR A 6 -0.40 2.30 -8.52
CA THR A 6 -1.38 1.22 -8.56
C THR A 6 -0.68 -0.06 -9.01
N TYR A 7 -0.62 -1.04 -8.11
CA TYR A 7 0.02 -2.32 -8.36
C TYR A 7 -0.99 -3.37 -8.79
N PHE A 8 -0.61 -4.16 -9.79
CA PHE A 8 -1.36 -5.23 -10.41
C PHE A 8 -0.50 -6.49 -10.40
N VAL A 9 -1.15 -7.63 -10.24
CA VAL A 9 -0.51 -8.93 -10.44
C VAL A 9 -0.80 -9.41 -11.85
N HIS A 10 0.11 -10.17 -12.43
CA HIS A 10 -0.15 -10.82 -13.71
C HIS A 10 -1.40 -11.72 -13.64
N GLY A 11 -2.04 -11.96 -14.80
CA GLY A 11 -3.17 -12.89 -14.90
C GLY A 11 -2.75 -14.33 -14.59
N THR A 12 -3.73 -15.20 -14.32
CA THR A 12 -3.50 -16.62 -14.03
C THR A 12 -2.63 -17.28 -15.11
N THR A 13 -1.62 -18.04 -14.69
CA THR A 13 -0.79 -18.85 -15.59
C THR A 13 -1.22 -20.32 -15.61
N THR A 14 -0.79 -21.06 -16.63
CA THR A 14 -0.96 -22.52 -16.67
C THR A 14 -0.28 -23.19 -15.47
N ASP A 15 0.87 -22.66 -15.02
CA ASP A 15 1.54 -23.14 -13.81
C ASP A 15 0.67 -22.92 -12.57
N ASN A 16 -0.01 -21.79 -12.45
CA ASN A 16 -0.92 -21.55 -11.32
C ASN A 16 -2.07 -22.55 -11.29
N GLU A 17 -2.65 -22.87 -12.44
CA GLU A 17 -3.72 -23.88 -12.56
C GLU A 17 -3.24 -25.28 -12.20
N ASN A 18 -1.96 -25.58 -12.43
CA ASN A 18 -1.33 -26.85 -12.08
C ASN A 18 -0.62 -26.83 -10.71
N HIS A 19 -0.86 -25.80 -9.88
CA HIS A 19 -0.23 -25.63 -8.57
C HIS A 19 1.31 -25.66 -8.60
N ILE A 20 1.92 -25.12 -9.66
CA ILE A 20 3.36 -24.98 -9.86
C ILE A 20 3.80 -23.56 -9.49
N ALA A 21 4.90 -23.45 -8.75
CA ALA A 21 5.55 -22.19 -8.41
C ALA A 21 6.57 -21.80 -9.48
N THR A 22 6.14 -21.00 -10.46
CA THR A 22 6.95 -20.60 -11.62
C THR A 22 8.29 -19.93 -11.26
N GLY A 23 8.29 -19.05 -10.24
CA GLY A 23 9.47 -18.28 -9.84
C GLY A 23 10.04 -17.43 -10.99
N TRP A 24 11.32 -17.59 -11.28
CA TRP A 24 12.01 -16.87 -12.37
C TRP A 24 11.89 -17.51 -13.75
N ASN A 25 11.21 -18.66 -13.88
CA ASN A 25 10.80 -19.13 -15.19
C ASN A 25 9.83 -18.10 -15.82
N HIS A 26 9.75 -18.05 -17.15
CA HIS A 26 8.93 -17.05 -17.82
C HIS A 26 7.42 -17.24 -17.52
N GLY A 27 6.95 -18.49 -17.55
CA GLY A 27 5.54 -18.86 -17.39
C GLY A 27 4.65 -18.34 -18.53
N GLU A 28 3.55 -19.05 -18.77
CA GLU A 28 2.57 -18.69 -19.82
C GLU A 28 1.23 -18.36 -19.18
N LEU A 29 0.57 -17.30 -19.67
CA LEU A 29 -0.81 -17.00 -19.24
C LEU A 29 -1.73 -18.13 -19.70
N SER A 30 -2.65 -18.56 -18.84
CA SER A 30 -3.72 -19.45 -19.25
C SER A 30 -4.79 -18.69 -20.03
N GLU A 31 -5.76 -19.39 -20.62
CA GLU A 31 -6.92 -18.74 -21.26
C GLU A 31 -7.67 -17.82 -20.29
N LEU A 32 -7.76 -18.23 -19.02
CA LEU A 32 -8.33 -17.40 -17.96
C LEU A 32 -7.47 -16.16 -17.71
N GLY A 33 -6.14 -16.31 -17.61
CA GLY A 33 -5.23 -15.18 -17.41
C GLY A 33 -5.28 -14.15 -18.54
N ILE A 34 -5.41 -14.61 -19.79
CA ILE A 34 -5.57 -13.72 -20.95
C ILE A 34 -6.88 -12.92 -20.84
N LYS A 35 -7.98 -13.55 -20.42
CA LYS A 35 -9.27 -12.86 -20.21
C LYS A 35 -9.16 -11.83 -19.08
N GLN A 36 -8.60 -12.22 -17.94
CA GLN A 36 -8.38 -11.34 -16.79
C GLN A 36 -7.53 -10.12 -17.16
N ALA A 37 -6.43 -10.30 -17.90
CA ALA A 37 -5.57 -9.20 -18.29
C ALA A 37 -6.29 -8.19 -19.20
N LYS A 38 -7.11 -8.67 -20.15
CA LYS A 38 -7.94 -7.79 -21.01
C LYS A 38 -9.05 -7.07 -20.23
N GLU A 39 -9.66 -7.75 -19.26
CA GLU A 39 -10.69 -7.15 -18.40
C GLU A 39 -10.13 -6.10 -17.45
N LEU A 40 -8.89 -6.30 -16.97
CA LEU A 40 -8.23 -5.36 -16.08
C LEU A 40 -8.20 -3.95 -16.67
N GLY A 41 -7.87 -3.81 -17.96
CA GLY A 41 -7.86 -2.50 -18.64
C GLY A 41 -9.20 -1.78 -18.61
N LYS A 42 -10.32 -2.53 -18.58
CA LYS A 42 -11.67 -1.96 -18.44
C LYS A 42 -11.95 -1.54 -17.00
N LEU A 43 -11.52 -2.33 -16.03
CA LEU A 43 -11.74 -2.09 -14.60
C LEU A 43 -11.00 -0.86 -14.07
N VAL A 44 -9.98 -0.39 -14.77
CA VAL A 44 -9.18 0.79 -14.40
C VAL A 44 -9.26 1.90 -15.42
N ALA A 45 -10.27 1.89 -16.30
CA ALA A 45 -10.43 2.86 -17.38
C ALA A 45 -10.70 4.29 -16.88
N ASP A 46 -11.19 4.43 -15.65
CA ASP A 46 -11.38 5.69 -14.95
C ASP A 46 -10.06 6.29 -14.42
N LYS A 47 -9.02 5.47 -14.28
CA LYS A 47 -7.70 5.88 -13.83
C LYS A 47 -6.84 6.34 -15.00
N LYS A 48 -5.98 7.33 -14.72
CA LYS A 48 -4.98 7.83 -15.68
C LYS A 48 -3.58 7.56 -15.13
N PHE A 49 -2.79 6.82 -15.90
CA PHE A 49 -1.40 6.52 -15.55
C PHE A 49 -0.45 7.31 -16.45
N ASP A 50 0.65 7.81 -15.89
CA ASP A 50 1.70 8.46 -16.67
C ASP A 50 2.61 7.43 -17.39
N VAL A 51 2.83 6.27 -16.77
CA VAL A 51 3.63 5.17 -17.31
C VAL A 51 3.26 3.85 -16.62
N VAL A 52 3.43 2.75 -17.34
CA VAL A 52 3.27 1.39 -16.81
C VAL A 52 4.64 0.74 -16.69
N PHE A 53 4.97 0.25 -15.51
CA PHE A 53 6.11 -0.64 -15.32
C PHE A 53 5.63 -2.09 -15.26
N CYS A 54 6.46 -3.02 -15.73
CA CYS A 54 6.21 -4.44 -15.49
C CYS A 54 7.49 -5.21 -15.20
N SER A 55 7.34 -6.36 -14.56
CA SER A 55 8.40 -7.36 -14.56
C SER A 55 8.71 -7.81 -15.98
N ASP A 56 9.97 -8.13 -16.26
CA ASP A 56 10.42 -8.66 -17.55
C ASP A 56 10.14 -10.18 -17.73
N LEU A 57 9.46 -10.83 -16.78
CA LEU A 57 8.96 -12.19 -16.97
C LEU A 57 7.74 -12.17 -17.88
N LYS A 58 7.67 -13.13 -18.82
CA LYS A 58 6.74 -13.12 -19.96
C LYS A 58 5.29 -12.95 -19.53
N ARG A 59 4.83 -13.71 -18.51
CA ARG A 59 3.47 -13.58 -17.96
C ARG A 59 3.08 -12.17 -17.51
N ALA A 60 4.02 -11.40 -16.95
CA ALA A 60 3.80 -10.02 -16.53
C ALA A 60 3.84 -9.05 -17.72
N VAL A 61 4.78 -9.26 -18.65
CA VAL A 61 4.85 -8.50 -19.91
C VAL A 61 3.57 -8.65 -20.72
N ASP A 62 3.09 -9.88 -20.89
CA ASP A 62 1.89 -10.17 -21.67
C ASP A 62 0.64 -9.61 -20.98
N SER A 63 0.55 -9.73 -19.65
CA SER A 63 -0.53 -9.11 -18.88
C SER A 63 -0.55 -7.59 -19.04
N ALA A 64 0.62 -6.95 -18.98
CA ALA A 64 0.74 -5.50 -19.15
C ALA A 64 0.32 -5.06 -20.57
N LYS A 65 0.78 -5.76 -21.60
CA LYS A 65 0.41 -5.47 -22.99
C LYS A 65 -1.09 -5.63 -23.26
N LEU A 66 -1.71 -6.64 -22.67
CA LEU A 66 -3.14 -6.90 -22.85
C LEU A 66 -4.03 -5.92 -22.07
N GLY A 67 -3.62 -5.51 -20.87
CA GLY A 67 -4.42 -4.66 -19.99
C GLY A 67 -4.17 -3.17 -20.13
N PHE A 68 -3.01 -2.76 -20.64
CA PHE A 68 -2.60 -1.35 -20.73
C PHE A 68 -2.20 -0.97 -22.16
N ASP A 69 -3.01 -1.40 -23.13
CA ASP A 69 -2.82 -0.99 -24.53
C ASP A 69 -2.80 0.54 -24.66
N GLY A 70 -1.94 1.04 -25.53
CA GLY A 70 -1.70 2.47 -25.72
C GLY A 70 -0.84 3.17 -24.66
N TYR A 71 -0.47 2.52 -23.55
CA TYR A 71 0.46 3.08 -22.57
C TYR A 71 1.92 2.76 -22.89
N LYS A 72 2.84 3.63 -22.46
CA LYS A 72 4.27 3.32 -22.44
C LYS A 72 4.54 2.27 -21.36
N ILE A 73 4.95 1.07 -21.78
CA ILE A 73 5.31 -0.04 -20.89
C ILE A 73 6.84 -0.14 -20.77
N ILE A 74 7.36 -0.07 -19.53
CA ILE A 74 8.79 -0.19 -19.21
C ILE A 74 9.01 -1.47 -18.40
N GLN A 75 9.84 -2.37 -18.89
CA GLN A 75 10.22 -3.59 -18.17
C GLN A 75 11.33 -3.30 -17.16
N ASP A 76 11.22 -3.87 -15.95
CA ASP A 76 12.21 -3.74 -14.89
C ASP A 76 12.40 -5.07 -14.13
N LYS A 77 13.64 -5.58 -14.13
CA LYS A 77 14.02 -6.85 -13.47
C LYS A 77 13.82 -6.81 -11.96
N ARG A 78 13.82 -5.63 -11.34
CA ARG A 78 13.62 -5.48 -9.89
C ARG A 78 12.18 -5.80 -9.48
N LEU A 79 11.27 -5.92 -10.44
CA LEU A 79 9.87 -6.31 -10.24
C LEU A 79 9.60 -7.81 -10.42
N ARG A 80 10.61 -8.65 -10.69
CA ARG A 80 10.43 -10.12 -10.81
C ARG A 80 9.81 -10.75 -9.56
N GLU A 81 9.18 -11.91 -9.70
CA GLU A 81 8.82 -12.77 -8.56
C GLU A 81 10.06 -13.12 -7.73
N CYS A 82 9.89 -13.62 -6.50
CA CYS A 82 10.97 -14.24 -5.75
C CYS A 82 11.65 -15.33 -6.60
N ASN A 83 12.98 -15.30 -6.68
CA ASN A 83 13.75 -16.38 -7.30
C ASN A 83 13.72 -17.62 -6.40
N TYR A 84 13.04 -18.67 -6.83
CA TYR A 84 13.03 -19.93 -6.09
C TYR A 84 14.30 -20.78 -6.33
N GLY A 85 15.25 -20.25 -7.12
CA GLY A 85 16.53 -20.89 -7.41
C GLY A 85 16.35 -22.26 -8.06
N ASP A 86 16.90 -23.30 -7.43
CA ASP A 86 16.75 -24.68 -7.89
C ASP A 86 15.28 -25.16 -7.89
N TRP A 87 14.37 -24.42 -7.23
CA TRP A 87 12.96 -24.76 -7.09
C TRP A 87 12.05 -23.93 -8.01
N ASN A 88 12.61 -23.17 -8.97
CA ASN A 88 11.80 -22.54 -10.01
C ASN A 88 11.07 -23.61 -10.84
N GLY A 89 9.74 -23.56 -10.88
CA GLY A 89 8.91 -24.57 -11.53
C GLY A 89 8.63 -25.81 -10.67
N ALA A 90 8.94 -25.79 -9.38
CA ALA A 90 8.59 -26.86 -8.45
C ALA A 90 7.12 -26.78 -8.01
N GLU A 91 6.65 -27.82 -7.32
CA GLU A 91 5.33 -27.87 -6.69
C GLU A 91 5.14 -26.70 -5.72
N GLY A 92 4.03 -25.97 -5.89
CA GLY A 92 3.75 -24.72 -5.20
C GLY A 92 3.60 -24.89 -3.70
N GLU A 93 2.91 -25.93 -3.23
CA GLU A 93 2.73 -26.18 -1.80
C GLU A 93 4.07 -26.27 -1.07
N LYS A 94 5.02 -27.02 -1.64
CA LYS A 94 6.38 -27.14 -1.12
C LYS A 94 7.12 -25.80 -1.10
N VAL A 95 7.00 -24.99 -2.16
CA VAL A 95 7.66 -23.69 -2.24
C VAL A 95 7.06 -22.71 -1.22
N TYR A 96 5.73 -22.67 -1.09
CA TYR A 96 5.04 -21.72 -0.20
C TYR A 96 5.12 -22.09 1.29
N ALA A 97 5.40 -23.37 1.60
CA ALA A 97 5.69 -23.82 2.96
C ALA A 97 7.13 -23.51 3.40
N TYR A 98 8.02 -23.16 2.47
CA TYR A 98 9.41 -22.83 2.80
C TYR A 98 9.48 -21.52 3.61
N PRO A 99 10.31 -21.44 4.66
CA PRO A 99 10.50 -20.23 5.47
C PRO A 99 11.33 -19.17 4.73
N CYS A 100 10.86 -18.76 3.56
CA CYS A 100 11.53 -17.86 2.62
C CYS A 100 11.65 -16.41 3.10
N LEU A 101 11.04 -16.08 4.23
CA LEU A 101 11.19 -14.75 4.84
C LEU A 101 12.65 -14.49 5.21
N GLU A 102 13.22 -15.38 6.02
CA GLU A 102 14.57 -15.22 6.57
C GLU A 102 15.62 -16.03 5.78
N LYS A 103 15.19 -17.10 5.12
CA LYS A 103 16.09 -18.04 4.44
C LYS A 103 15.91 -17.95 2.93
N ALA A 104 17.00 -17.72 2.21
CA ALA A 104 16.97 -17.79 0.75
C ALA A 104 16.72 -19.22 0.27
N PHE A 105 15.96 -19.37 -0.82
CA PHE A 105 15.90 -20.66 -1.53
C PHE A 105 17.30 -21.07 -2.01
N PRO A 106 17.59 -22.38 -2.18
CA PRO A 106 18.86 -22.83 -2.76
C PRO A 106 19.11 -22.18 -4.12
N ASN A 107 20.23 -21.44 -4.25
CA ASN A 107 20.57 -20.62 -5.43
C ASN A 107 19.49 -19.59 -5.83
N GLY A 108 18.68 -19.16 -4.86
CA GLY A 108 17.56 -18.25 -5.04
C GLY A 108 17.60 -17.01 -4.14
N GLU A 109 16.43 -16.45 -3.87
CA GLU A 109 16.21 -15.26 -3.05
C GLU A 109 15.46 -15.60 -1.76
N SER A 110 15.67 -14.81 -0.72
CA SER A 110 14.70 -14.65 0.37
C SER A 110 13.72 -13.52 0.06
N TYR A 111 12.64 -13.37 0.82
CA TYR A 111 11.76 -12.20 0.68
C TYR A 111 12.46 -10.89 1.07
N HIS A 112 13.47 -10.92 1.95
CA HIS A 112 14.31 -9.75 2.21
C HIS A 112 15.18 -9.35 1.01
N ASP A 113 15.62 -10.30 0.19
CA ASP A 113 16.33 -9.99 -1.07
C ASP A 113 15.38 -9.33 -2.07
N VAL A 114 14.13 -9.83 -2.17
CA VAL A 114 13.08 -9.18 -2.97
C VAL A 114 12.82 -7.75 -2.47
N GLU A 115 12.69 -7.56 -1.16
CA GLU A 115 12.52 -6.25 -0.52
C GLU A 115 13.62 -5.28 -0.95
N LYS A 116 14.88 -5.73 -0.91
CA LYS A 116 16.05 -4.90 -1.24
C LYS A 116 15.97 -4.36 -2.66
N ARG A 117 15.64 -5.19 -3.66
CA ARG A 117 15.51 -4.73 -5.05
C ARG A 117 14.24 -3.91 -5.30
N VAL A 118 13.15 -4.18 -4.57
CA VAL A 118 11.95 -3.32 -4.61
C VAL A 118 12.24 -1.94 -4.04
N ARG A 119 13.00 -1.84 -2.94
CA ARG A 119 13.45 -0.53 -2.39
C ARG A 119 14.29 0.25 -3.41
N ASP A 120 15.17 -0.41 -4.14
CA ASP A 120 15.95 0.22 -5.22
C ASP A 120 15.05 0.72 -6.37
N PHE A 121 14.03 -0.07 -6.74
CA PHE A 121 13.02 0.37 -7.71
C PHE A 121 12.23 1.60 -7.22
N LEU A 122 11.77 1.59 -5.96
CA LEU A 122 11.05 2.72 -5.35
C LEU A 122 11.92 3.98 -5.26
N LYS A 123 13.22 3.84 -4.99
CA LYS A 123 14.15 4.96 -5.02
C LYS A 123 14.20 5.60 -6.41
N MET A 124 14.29 4.78 -7.45
CA MET A 124 14.25 5.26 -8.84
C MET A 124 12.94 5.98 -9.17
N LEU A 125 11.79 5.44 -8.74
CA LEU A 125 10.50 6.10 -8.91
C LEU A 125 10.48 7.48 -8.24
N LYS A 126 10.93 7.56 -6.99
CA LYS A 126 11.02 8.82 -6.24
C LYS A 126 11.88 9.87 -6.95
N GLU A 127 12.99 9.45 -7.57
CA GLU A 127 13.93 10.37 -8.22
C GLU A 127 13.46 10.85 -9.60
N LYS A 128 12.73 10.01 -10.35
CA LYS A 128 12.44 10.25 -11.77
C LYS A 128 10.97 10.45 -12.12
N TYR A 129 10.06 10.11 -11.21
CA TYR A 129 8.62 10.07 -11.44
C TYR A 129 7.84 10.80 -10.34
N ASP A 130 8.41 11.86 -9.77
CA ASP A 130 7.70 12.68 -8.79
C ASP A 130 6.40 13.28 -9.36
N GLU A 131 5.35 13.30 -8.54
CA GLU A 131 3.99 13.72 -8.91
C GLU A 131 3.35 12.93 -10.05
N LYS A 132 3.84 11.72 -10.32
CA LYS A 132 3.29 10.80 -11.33
C LYS A 132 2.43 9.72 -10.71
N HIS A 133 1.46 9.23 -11.49
CA HIS A 133 0.68 8.04 -11.18
C HIS A 133 1.16 6.86 -12.02
N ILE A 134 1.73 5.87 -11.35
CA ILE A 134 2.42 4.74 -11.96
C ILE A 134 1.58 3.48 -11.83
N ALA A 135 1.34 2.77 -12.93
CA ALA A 135 0.85 1.39 -12.86
C ALA A 135 2.03 0.41 -12.82
N ILE A 136 1.92 -0.66 -12.04
CA ILE A 136 2.93 -1.72 -11.98
C ILE A 136 2.26 -3.07 -12.21
N VAL A 137 2.72 -3.86 -13.18
CA VAL A 137 2.24 -5.24 -13.42
C VAL A 137 3.34 -6.24 -13.10
N ALA A 138 3.18 -6.99 -12.01
CA ALA A 138 4.22 -7.89 -11.51
C ALA A 138 3.64 -9.10 -10.75
N HIS A 139 4.21 -9.46 -9.60
CA HIS A 139 4.07 -10.77 -8.97
C HIS A 139 3.69 -10.68 -7.49
N LYS A 140 3.67 -11.81 -6.77
CA LYS A 140 3.30 -11.85 -5.36
C LYS A 140 4.35 -11.24 -4.45
N ALA A 141 5.60 -11.71 -4.48
CA ALA A 141 6.60 -11.25 -3.52
C ALA A 141 6.88 -9.74 -3.59
N PRO A 142 6.96 -9.10 -4.78
CA PRO A 142 7.14 -7.65 -4.84
C PRO A 142 5.95 -6.86 -4.31
N GLN A 143 4.71 -7.36 -4.47
CA GLN A 143 3.52 -6.73 -3.89
C GLN A 143 3.56 -6.77 -2.36
N LEU A 144 3.91 -7.92 -1.77
CA LEU A 144 4.07 -8.04 -0.32
C LEU A 144 5.22 -7.16 0.19
N ALA A 145 6.31 -7.02 -0.59
CA ALA A 145 7.36 -6.07 -0.26
C ALA A 145 6.86 -4.62 -0.25
N LEU A 146 5.96 -4.21 -1.16
CA LEU A 146 5.34 -2.88 -1.10
C LEU A 146 4.47 -2.70 0.14
N ASP A 147 3.71 -3.73 0.53
CA ASP A 147 2.91 -3.71 1.77
C ASP A 147 3.79 -3.44 3.00
N VAL A 148 5.00 -4.01 3.03
CA VAL A 148 5.97 -3.80 4.11
C VAL A 148 6.64 -2.43 4.02
N VAL A 149 7.09 -2.04 2.82
CA VAL A 149 7.93 -0.86 2.63
C VAL A 149 7.15 0.44 2.68
N LEU A 150 5.94 0.47 2.12
CA LEU A 150 5.14 1.69 1.95
C LEU A 150 3.90 1.72 2.85
N ASP A 151 3.44 0.55 3.26
CA ASP A 151 2.21 0.39 4.04
C ASP A 151 2.50 -0.01 5.48
N GLY A 152 3.75 0.08 5.94
CA GLY A 152 4.15 -0.11 7.34
C GLY A 152 4.02 -1.54 7.88
N LYS A 153 3.41 -2.49 7.15
CA LYS A 153 3.17 -3.84 7.64
C LYS A 153 4.47 -4.56 8.02
N THR A 154 4.41 -5.43 9.02
CA THR A 154 5.45 -6.45 9.17
C THR A 154 5.32 -7.51 8.07
N TRP A 155 6.39 -8.24 7.79
CA TRP A 155 6.34 -9.34 6.82
C TRP A 155 5.34 -10.43 7.21
N GLU A 156 5.21 -10.74 8.50
CA GLU A 156 4.23 -11.70 9.01
C GLU A 156 2.80 -11.21 8.72
N GLN A 157 2.53 -9.92 8.93
CA GLN A 157 1.24 -9.32 8.60
C GLN A 157 0.98 -9.38 7.09
N ALA A 158 1.94 -8.96 6.25
CA ALA A 158 1.80 -9.02 4.80
C ALA A 158 1.49 -10.44 4.30
N ILE A 159 2.21 -11.45 4.81
CA ILE A 159 2.02 -12.87 4.43
C ILE A 159 0.70 -13.44 4.94
N LYS A 160 0.27 -13.07 6.16
CA LYS A 160 -0.97 -13.54 6.78
C LYS A 160 -2.20 -12.92 6.11
N GLU A 161 -2.11 -11.64 5.76
CA GLU A 161 -3.22 -10.88 5.19
C GLU A 161 -3.26 -10.89 3.65
N ASP A 162 -2.35 -11.61 3.00
CA ASP A 162 -2.32 -11.77 1.55
C ASP A 162 -3.73 -12.10 1.02
N TRP A 163 -4.23 -11.25 0.14
CA TRP A 163 -5.57 -11.38 -0.46
C TRP A 163 -5.76 -12.71 -1.17
N ARG A 164 -4.66 -13.32 -1.66
CA ARG A 164 -4.67 -14.64 -2.30
C ARG A 164 -5.07 -15.75 -1.33
N LYS A 165 -4.91 -15.54 -0.03
CA LYS A 165 -5.36 -16.46 1.03
C LYS A 165 -6.74 -16.09 1.58
N THR A 166 -7.06 -14.79 1.60
CA THR A 166 -8.30 -14.29 2.23
C THR A 166 -9.47 -14.13 1.26
N GLY A 167 -9.25 -14.27 -0.05
CA GLY A 167 -10.28 -14.10 -1.07
C GLY A 167 -10.65 -12.63 -1.35
N LYS A 168 -9.95 -11.66 -0.75
CA LYS A 168 -10.20 -10.21 -0.90
C LYS A 168 -9.60 -9.64 -2.18
N TRP A 169 -9.90 -10.25 -3.33
CA TRP A 169 -9.41 -9.76 -4.60
C TRP A 169 -9.93 -8.36 -4.92
N ARG A 170 -9.07 -7.53 -5.52
CA ARG A 170 -9.41 -6.21 -6.08
C ARG A 170 -8.60 -5.98 -7.35
N PRO A 171 -9.05 -5.10 -8.27
CA PRO A 171 -8.36 -4.89 -9.54
C PRO A 171 -6.92 -4.37 -9.36
N GLY A 172 -6.59 -3.65 -8.28
CA GLY A 172 -5.23 -3.22 -7.99
C GLY A 172 -5.02 -2.76 -6.55
N TRP A 173 -3.76 -2.61 -6.13
CA TRP A 173 -3.35 -2.12 -4.81
C TRP A 173 -2.74 -0.73 -4.91
N GLU A 174 -3.27 0.21 -4.15
CA GLU A 174 -2.77 1.59 -4.14
C GLU A 174 -1.66 1.76 -3.09
N TYR A 175 -0.59 2.42 -3.48
CA TYR A 175 0.51 2.82 -2.62
C TYR A 175 0.95 4.24 -2.95
N GLU A 176 1.59 4.90 -1.98
CA GLU A 176 2.17 6.23 -2.18
C GLU A 176 3.62 6.27 -1.67
N ILE A 177 4.52 6.81 -2.49
CA ILE A 177 5.85 7.22 -2.05
C ILE A 177 5.77 8.70 -1.67
N ASN A 178 5.66 8.99 -0.38
CA ASN A 178 5.75 10.35 0.13
C ASN A 178 7.15 10.59 0.71
N PRO A 179 8.01 11.40 0.07
CA PRO A 179 9.38 11.62 0.54
C PRO A 179 9.45 12.46 1.81
N ASN A 180 8.38 13.16 2.15
CA ASN A 180 8.34 14.14 3.24
C ASN A 180 7.97 13.53 4.58
N ILE A 181 7.49 12.29 4.58
CA ILE A 181 7.12 11.52 5.77
C ILE A 181 7.62 10.08 5.67
N ILE A 182 7.66 9.38 6.80
CA ILE A 182 7.99 7.95 6.90
C ILE A 182 7.09 7.28 7.93
N ILE A 183 6.79 6.00 7.76
CA ILE A 183 6.10 5.18 8.76
C ILE A 183 7.15 4.38 9.53
N LYS A 184 7.07 4.39 10.86
CA LYS A 184 7.90 3.55 11.75
C LYS A 184 7.11 3.23 13.02
N LYS A 185 7.65 2.33 13.86
CA LYS A 185 7.05 2.07 15.18
C LYS A 185 6.90 3.36 15.98
N SER A 186 5.71 3.56 16.51
CA SER A 186 5.35 4.69 17.36
C SER A 186 5.60 4.36 18.83
N THR A 187 5.88 5.40 19.61
CA THR A 187 5.87 5.31 21.08
C THR A 187 4.47 5.54 21.67
N LEU A 188 3.51 6.00 20.86
CA LEU A 188 2.12 6.22 21.24
C LEU A 188 1.31 4.94 21.08
N GLU A 189 1.16 4.46 19.84
CA GLU A 189 0.39 3.25 19.52
C GLU A 189 0.93 2.66 18.21
N GLY A 190 1.26 1.36 18.21
CA GLY A 190 1.59 0.60 16.99
C GLY A 190 2.62 1.28 16.08
N GLU A 191 2.14 1.71 14.91
CA GLU A 191 2.90 2.44 13.89
C GLU A 191 2.45 3.91 13.86
N GLY A 192 3.37 4.81 13.53
CA GLY A 192 3.12 6.24 13.43
C GLY A 192 3.73 6.81 12.15
N VAL A 193 3.13 7.89 11.66
CA VAL A 193 3.72 8.72 10.60
C VAL A 193 4.67 9.73 11.23
N PHE A 194 5.87 9.89 10.67
CA PHE A 194 6.87 10.83 11.16
C PHE A 194 7.35 11.76 10.05
N ALA A 195 7.65 13.00 10.41
CA ALA A 195 8.25 13.97 9.52
C ALA A 195 9.63 13.48 9.04
N ASN A 196 9.84 13.42 7.72
CA ASN A 196 11.14 13.10 7.11
C ASN A 196 11.89 14.35 6.61
N ARG A 197 11.26 15.52 6.75
CA ARG A 197 11.83 16.86 6.61
C ARG A 197 11.21 17.80 7.63
N ASP A 198 11.74 19.02 7.72
CA ASP A 198 11.05 20.09 8.43
C ASP A 198 9.82 20.57 7.64
N PHE A 199 8.72 20.86 8.32
CA PHE A 199 7.51 21.52 7.79
C PHE A 199 7.29 22.84 8.51
N LYS A 200 6.83 23.86 7.78
CA LYS A 200 6.36 25.13 8.36
C LYS A 200 4.89 25.07 8.73
N LYS A 201 4.52 25.87 9.73
CA LYS A 201 3.11 26.11 10.05
C LYS A 201 2.30 26.44 8.79
N GLY A 202 1.18 25.76 8.60
CA GLY A 202 0.30 25.95 7.45
C GLY A 202 0.63 25.10 6.22
N GLU A 203 1.76 24.38 6.21
CA GLU A 203 2.04 23.42 5.14
C GLU A 203 1.15 22.19 5.22
N VAL A 204 0.74 21.66 4.06
CA VAL A 204 0.12 20.34 3.94
C VAL A 204 1.19 19.28 4.23
N VAL A 205 0.94 18.48 5.28
CA VAL A 205 1.83 17.39 5.69
C VAL A 205 1.42 16.10 5.00
N ILE A 206 0.12 15.79 5.01
CA ILE A 206 -0.46 14.60 4.39
C ILE A 206 -1.68 15.02 3.60
N LYS A 207 -1.77 14.57 2.34
CA LYS A 207 -2.99 14.67 1.53
C LYS A 207 -3.67 13.31 1.54
N TRP A 208 -4.96 13.28 1.84
CA TRP A 208 -5.71 12.04 1.91
C TRP A 208 -6.07 11.54 0.51
N ASN A 209 -6.11 10.23 0.35
CA ASN A 209 -6.71 9.61 -0.83
C ASN A 209 -8.24 9.70 -0.70
N THR A 210 -8.86 10.53 -1.53
CA THR A 210 -10.32 10.74 -1.51
C THR A 210 -11.07 9.80 -2.46
N ASP A 211 -10.35 9.01 -3.26
CA ASP A 211 -10.93 8.01 -4.17
C ASP A 211 -11.53 6.81 -3.40
N THR A 212 -11.25 6.72 -2.09
CA THR A 212 -11.79 5.69 -1.18
C THR A 212 -13.03 6.17 -0.43
N THR A 213 -13.85 6.99 -1.09
CA THR A 213 -15.09 7.50 -0.49
C THR A 213 -16.15 6.40 -0.45
N LEU A 214 -16.75 6.20 0.73
CA LEU A 214 -17.76 5.20 1.03
C LEU A 214 -19.04 5.84 1.58
N THR A 215 -20.17 5.21 1.29
CA THR A 215 -21.46 5.43 1.95
C THR A 215 -21.46 4.83 3.36
N LYS A 216 -22.45 5.21 4.17
CA LYS A 216 -22.62 4.64 5.52
C LYS A 216 -22.83 3.11 5.48
N GLU A 217 -23.63 2.63 4.54
CA GLU A 217 -23.89 1.20 4.34
C GLU A 217 -22.61 0.44 3.95
N GLU A 218 -21.80 0.99 3.05
CA GLU A 218 -20.51 0.38 2.70
C GLU A 218 -19.56 0.30 3.90
N VAL A 219 -19.52 1.34 4.75
CA VAL A 219 -18.75 1.31 6.01
C VAL A 219 -19.27 0.26 6.99
N ASP A 220 -20.59 0.13 7.13
CA ASP A 220 -21.19 -0.84 8.05
C ASP A 220 -20.90 -2.30 7.62
N ASN A 221 -20.69 -2.51 6.31
CA ASN A 221 -20.29 -3.79 5.72
C ASN A 221 -18.77 -4.03 5.70
N LEU A 222 -17.94 -3.05 6.07
CA LEU A 222 -16.49 -3.27 6.20
C LEU A 222 -16.18 -4.26 7.31
N PRO A 223 -15.07 -5.01 7.23
CA PRO A 223 -14.55 -5.76 8.37
C PRO A 223 -14.35 -4.84 9.58
N GLU A 224 -14.67 -5.28 10.79
CA GLU A 224 -14.56 -4.46 12.02
C GLU A 224 -13.21 -3.77 12.18
N LYS A 225 -12.12 -4.47 11.81
CA LYS A 225 -10.76 -3.92 11.86
C LYS A 225 -10.51 -2.76 10.89
N GLU A 226 -11.32 -2.65 9.83
CA GLU A 226 -11.22 -1.60 8.79
C GLU A 226 -12.14 -0.42 9.10
N LYS A 227 -13.26 -0.64 9.81
CA LYS A 227 -14.20 0.41 10.23
C LYS A 227 -13.52 1.55 11.00
N ARG A 228 -12.50 1.24 11.82
CA ARG A 228 -11.73 2.26 12.57
C ARG A 228 -10.97 3.25 11.68
N TYR A 229 -10.83 2.96 10.38
CA TYR A 229 -10.16 3.82 9.41
C TYR A 229 -11.15 4.57 8.50
N ALA A 230 -12.46 4.43 8.69
CA ALA A 230 -13.47 5.16 7.94
C ALA A 230 -13.82 6.49 8.63
N PHE A 231 -13.45 7.61 8.02
CA PHE A 231 -13.55 8.95 8.61
C PHE A 231 -14.70 9.73 7.98
N PRO A 232 -15.62 10.32 8.76
CA PRO A 232 -16.67 11.18 8.21
C PRO A 232 -16.10 12.34 7.40
N SER A 233 -16.60 12.55 6.19
CA SER A 233 -16.19 13.64 5.30
C SER A 233 -17.33 14.00 4.36
N GLY A 234 -17.82 15.26 4.44
CA GLY A 234 -18.80 15.80 3.49
C GLY A 234 -20.10 14.99 3.35
N GLY A 235 -20.59 14.39 4.44
CA GLY A 235 -21.81 13.55 4.42
C GLY A 235 -21.60 12.10 3.96
N LYS A 236 -20.36 11.72 3.64
CA LYS A 236 -19.91 10.36 3.37
C LYS A 236 -18.79 9.98 4.34
N PHE A 237 -18.07 8.89 4.04
CA PHE A 237 -16.87 8.48 4.74
C PHE A 237 -15.70 8.37 3.76
N ILE A 238 -14.48 8.67 4.21
CA ILE A 238 -13.25 8.35 3.50
C ILE A 238 -12.57 7.21 4.25
N LEU A 239 -12.35 6.08 3.57
CA LEU A 239 -11.55 5.00 4.14
C LEU A 239 -10.06 5.35 4.02
N GLN A 240 -9.46 5.76 5.14
CA GLN A 240 -8.05 6.16 5.20
C GLN A 240 -7.15 5.02 4.75
N GLN A 241 -6.23 5.34 3.85
CA GLN A 241 -5.18 4.43 3.39
C GLN A 241 -3.83 4.87 3.95
N SER A 242 -2.78 4.08 3.73
CA SER A 242 -1.43 4.53 4.02
C SER A 242 -1.12 5.81 3.23
N PRO A 243 -0.42 6.81 3.81
CA PRO A 243 0.09 6.84 5.18
C PRO A 243 -0.91 7.40 6.21
N ALA A 244 -2.00 8.02 5.79
CA ALA A 244 -2.96 8.71 6.66
C ALA A 244 -3.58 7.81 7.75
N LYS A 245 -3.81 6.52 7.45
CA LYS A 245 -4.33 5.54 8.44
C LYS A 245 -3.41 5.31 9.64
N TYR A 246 -2.14 5.74 9.57
CA TYR A 246 -1.13 5.63 10.63
C TYR A 246 -0.88 6.94 11.39
N VAL A 247 -1.66 8.00 11.13
CA VAL A 247 -1.54 9.25 11.90
C VAL A 247 -2.15 9.03 13.27
N ASN A 248 -1.35 9.08 14.32
CA ASN A 248 -1.79 8.81 15.67
C ASN A 248 -2.48 10.00 16.33
N HIS A 249 -3.25 9.72 17.38
CA HIS A 249 -3.91 10.75 18.16
C HIS A 249 -2.97 11.46 19.14
N SER A 250 -3.10 12.78 19.25
CA SER A 250 -2.63 13.56 20.39
C SER A 250 -3.67 14.61 20.80
N CYS A 251 -3.85 14.84 22.10
CA CYS A 251 -4.65 15.96 22.61
C CYS A 251 -3.93 17.32 22.47
N ASP A 252 -2.65 17.32 22.10
CA ASP A 252 -1.90 18.51 21.68
C ASP A 252 -1.25 18.20 20.32
N PRO A 253 -2.06 18.10 19.25
CA PRO A 253 -1.59 17.61 17.96
C PRO A 253 -0.70 18.66 17.28
N ASN A 254 0.16 18.20 16.37
CA ASN A 254 0.94 19.10 15.50
C ASN A 254 0.32 19.31 14.13
N THR A 255 -0.76 18.60 13.80
CA THR A 255 -1.56 18.81 12.58
C THR A 255 -3.05 18.95 12.89
N LYS A 256 -3.79 19.51 11.94
CA LYS A 256 -5.26 19.53 11.92
C LYS A 256 -5.78 19.12 10.55
N VAL A 257 -6.96 18.54 10.52
CA VAL A 257 -7.66 18.25 9.26
C VAL A 257 -8.18 19.56 8.66
N VAL A 258 -7.90 19.81 7.39
CA VAL A 258 -8.39 20.95 6.61
C VAL A 258 -9.09 20.44 5.35
N ASP A 259 -10.20 21.08 4.99
CA ASP A 259 -11.05 20.77 3.83
C ASP A 259 -11.46 19.30 3.69
N ASN A 260 -11.49 18.57 4.83
CA ASN A 260 -11.77 17.14 4.95
C ASN A 260 -10.92 16.24 4.02
N ASN A 261 -9.72 16.70 3.64
CA ASN A 261 -8.88 15.99 2.68
C ASN A 261 -7.38 16.08 2.94
N SER A 262 -6.95 16.75 4.02
CA SER A 262 -5.53 16.91 4.31
C SER A 262 -5.24 17.21 5.79
N ASP A 263 -4.10 16.73 6.27
CA ASP A 263 -3.49 17.15 7.53
C ASP A 263 -2.53 18.32 7.28
N VAL A 264 -2.81 19.47 7.91
CA VAL A 264 -2.05 20.71 7.80
C VAL A 264 -1.35 21.02 9.11
N ALA A 265 -0.08 21.41 9.04
CA ALA A 265 0.75 21.72 10.19
C ALA A 265 0.19 22.90 11.02
N LEU A 266 -0.07 22.66 12.31
CA LEU A 266 -0.52 23.70 13.26
C LEU A 266 0.62 24.61 13.75
N ARG A 267 1.84 24.10 13.67
CA ARG A 267 3.11 24.76 14.02
C ARG A 267 4.22 24.25 13.10
N ASP A 268 5.42 24.81 13.23
CA ASP A 268 6.60 24.19 12.64
C ASP A 268 6.80 22.77 13.21
N ILE A 269 7.06 21.80 12.33
CA ILE A 269 7.31 20.40 12.66
C ILE A 269 8.73 20.07 12.19
N LYS A 270 9.56 19.55 13.08
CA LYS A 270 10.94 19.15 12.80
C LYS A 270 10.99 17.74 12.25
N LYS A 271 11.97 17.50 11.38
CA LYS A 271 12.31 16.14 10.94
C LYS A 271 12.47 15.22 12.16
N GLY A 272 11.82 14.08 12.12
CA GLY A 272 11.82 13.07 13.18
C GLY A 272 10.68 13.17 14.17
N GLU A 273 9.92 14.27 14.21
CA GLU A 273 8.69 14.37 15.01
C GLU A 273 7.57 13.47 14.44
N GLU A 274 6.78 12.86 15.32
CA GLU A 274 5.59 12.10 14.95
C GLU A 274 4.46 13.05 14.55
N ILE A 275 3.83 12.80 13.41
CA ILE A 275 2.66 13.52 12.93
C ILE A 275 1.44 13.01 13.70
N THR A 276 0.75 13.94 14.36
CA THR A 276 -0.41 13.62 15.20
C THR A 276 -1.58 14.54 14.92
N SER A 277 -2.79 14.01 15.05
CA SER A 277 -4.05 14.71 14.81
C SER A 277 -5.02 14.54 15.97
N ASP A 278 -6.02 15.43 16.08
CA ASP A 278 -7.08 15.28 17.08
C ASP A 278 -8.24 14.45 16.50
N TYR A 279 -8.42 13.22 17.00
CA TYR A 279 -9.47 12.33 16.53
C TYR A 279 -10.87 12.82 16.88
N SER A 280 -11.04 13.78 17.81
CA SER A 280 -12.37 14.30 18.14
C SER A 280 -13.08 14.88 16.92
N ASP A 281 -12.32 15.47 15.98
CA ASP A 281 -12.90 16.02 14.74
C ASP A 281 -13.43 14.92 13.79
N SER A 282 -13.07 13.66 14.03
CA SER A 282 -13.43 12.50 13.22
C SER A 282 -14.50 11.60 13.85
N PHE A 283 -14.91 11.90 15.08
CA PHE A 283 -15.90 11.12 15.81
C PHE A 283 -17.32 11.55 15.45
N ILE A 284 -18.23 10.58 15.38
CA ILE A 284 -19.67 10.89 15.31
C ILE A 284 -20.20 11.32 16.69
N PRO A 285 -21.30 12.09 16.78
CA PRO A 285 -21.86 12.50 18.05
C PRO A 285 -22.09 11.31 19.01
N GLY A 286 -21.62 11.46 20.25
CA GLY A 286 -21.70 10.42 21.29
C GLY A 286 -20.58 9.37 21.28
N GLN A 287 -19.71 9.37 20.26
CA GLN A 287 -18.53 8.50 20.25
C GLN A 287 -17.45 9.06 21.18
N THR A 288 -16.86 8.18 21.99
CA THR A 288 -15.78 8.53 22.92
C THR A 288 -14.63 7.52 22.85
N MET A 289 -13.45 7.93 23.29
CA MET A 289 -12.26 7.09 23.38
C MET A 289 -11.42 7.48 24.60
N ALA A 290 -11.06 6.50 25.43
CA ALA A 290 -10.10 6.72 26.50
C ALA A 290 -8.72 7.05 25.92
N CYS A 291 -8.03 8.04 26.50
CA CYS A 291 -6.81 8.61 25.94
C CYS A 291 -5.62 8.51 26.88
N THR A 292 -4.54 7.94 26.36
CA THR A 292 -3.23 7.81 27.02
C THR A 292 -2.10 8.39 26.18
N CYS A 293 -2.39 9.38 25.33
CA CYS A 293 -1.46 9.94 24.33
C CYS A 293 -0.16 10.59 24.88
N GLY A 294 0.05 10.60 26.20
CA GLY A 294 1.27 11.13 26.82
C GLY A 294 1.44 12.65 26.78
N SER A 295 0.55 13.39 26.12
CA SER A 295 0.58 14.86 26.10
C SER A 295 0.35 15.43 27.51
N LYS A 296 1.05 16.52 27.84
CA LYS A 296 0.79 17.31 29.06
C LYS A 296 -0.63 17.90 29.09
N LYS A 297 -1.27 18.01 27.92
CA LYS A 297 -2.66 18.47 27.76
C LYS A 297 -3.63 17.30 27.47
N CYS A 298 -3.26 16.07 27.85
CA CYS A 298 -4.13 14.92 27.65
C CYS A 298 -5.50 15.15 28.30
N ARG A 299 -6.58 14.93 27.54
CA ARG A 299 -7.96 15.10 28.02
C ARG A 299 -8.46 13.89 28.82
N GLY A 300 -7.75 12.77 28.79
CA GLY A 300 -8.17 11.49 29.39
C GLY A 300 -9.30 10.79 28.62
N ILE A 301 -10.24 11.55 28.07
CA ILE A 301 -11.29 11.09 27.16
C ILE A 301 -11.33 12.02 25.94
N VAL A 302 -11.32 11.45 24.75
CA VAL A 302 -11.55 12.14 23.47
C VAL A 302 -13.01 11.92 23.10
N GLU A 303 -13.72 12.99 22.77
CA GLU A 303 -15.11 12.96 22.34
C GLU A 303 -15.35 14.10 21.34
N ASN A 304 -16.26 13.90 20.39
CA ASN A 304 -16.74 15.02 19.57
C ASN A 304 -17.72 15.85 20.41
N LYS A 305 -17.35 17.12 20.70
CA LYS A 305 -18.18 18.07 21.46
C LYS A 305 -19.01 19.01 20.57
N ARG A 306 -18.94 18.84 19.24
CA ARG A 306 -19.66 19.67 18.27
C ARG A 306 -20.94 19.00 17.80
#